data_AF-A0A352GP71-F1
#
_entry.id   AF-A0A352GP71-F1
#
_cell.length_a   1.000
_cell.length_b   1.000
_cell.length_c   1.000
_cell.angle_alpha   90.00
_cell.angle_beta   90.00
_cell.angle_gamma   90.00
#
_symmetry.space_group_name_H-M   'P 1'
#
loop_
_entity.id
_entity.type
_entity.pdbx_description
1 polymer ?
#
loop_
_entity_poly.entity_id
_entity_poly.type
_entity_poly.pdbx_seq_one_letter_code
_entity_poly.pdbx_strand_id
1 'polypeptide(L)' 'DLFREGQGVVTEGRLQGSLFVAEEVLAKHDENYMPPEVADALKKSGRWQEGSDQKHPSKGDAAK' A
#
# COMPACT_ATOMS: atom_id res chain seq x y z
N ASP A 1 6.03 5.08 8.28
CA ASP A 1 5.08 6.07 8.80
C ASP A 1 3.82 6.02 7.95
N LEU A 2 2.71 5.55 8.54
CA LEU A 2 1.44 5.30 7.83
C LEU A 2 0.64 6.58 7.57
N PHE A 3 0.97 7.66 8.27
CA PHE A 3 0.26 8.94 8.19
C PHE A 3 1.21 10.04 7.77
N ARG A 4 0.79 10.88 6.83
CA ARG A 4 1.56 12.03 6.34
C ARG A 4 0.62 13.18 6.02
N GLU A 5 1.10 14.40 6.16
CA GLU A 5 0.34 15.60 5.80
C GLU A 5 -0.04 15.59 4.31
N GLY A 6 -1.25 16.05 3.99
CA GLY A 6 -1.79 16.05 2.62
C GLY A 6 -2.37 14.71 2.14
N GLN A 7 -2.32 13.65 2.95
CA GLN A 7 -2.92 12.34 2.65
C GLN A 7 -4.31 12.23 3.31
N GLY A 8 -5.32 11.79 2.54
CA GLY A 8 -6.67 11.59 3.06
C GLY A 8 -6.77 10.34 3.93
N VAL A 9 -7.39 10.46 5.09
CA VAL A 9 -7.65 9.36 6.04
C VAL A 9 -9.15 9.24 6.32
N VAL A 10 -9.58 8.10 6.85
CA VAL A 10 -10.96 7.90 7.35
C VAL A 10 -10.89 7.80 8.86
N THR A 11 -11.78 8.47 9.57
CA THR A 11 -11.81 8.47 11.04
C THR A 11 -13.19 8.13 11.56
N GLU A 12 -13.24 7.28 12.57
CA GLU A 12 -14.47 6.94 13.31
C GLU A 12 -14.41 7.58 14.70
N GLY A 13 -15.55 8.05 15.22
CA GLY A 13 -15.62 8.75 16.48
C GLY A 13 -16.93 9.51 16.66
N ARG A 14 -16.90 10.59 17.44
CA ARG A 14 -18.11 11.29 17.89
C ARG A 14 -18.00 12.80 17.73
N LEU A 15 -19.12 13.43 17.42
CA LEU A 15 -19.23 14.89 17.40
C LEU A 15 -19.58 15.41 18.80
N GLN A 16 -18.73 16.27 19.36
CA GLN A 16 -18.98 17.03 20.59
C GLN A 16 -19.19 18.50 20.23
N GLY A 17 -20.45 18.89 20.06
CA GLY A 17 -20.79 20.25 19.61
C GLY A 17 -20.32 20.49 18.18
N SER A 18 -19.36 21.40 18.00
CA SER A 18 -18.73 21.70 16.70
C SER A 18 -17.39 20.98 16.48
N LEU A 19 -16.90 20.23 17.47
CA LEU A 19 -15.64 19.51 17.39
C LEU A 19 -15.88 18.02 17.19
N PHE A 20 -15.28 17.44 16.17
CA PHE A 20 -15.26 15.99 15.98
C PHE A 20 -14.07 15.38 16.72
N VAL A 21 -14.32 14.39 17.57
CA VAL A 21 -13.30 13.63 18.31
C VAL A 21 -13.21 12.25 17.68
N ALA A 22 -12.07 11.96 17.04
CA ALA A 22 -11.79 10.64 16.47
C ALA A 22 -11.31 9.66 17.56
N GLU A 23 -11.91 8.47 17.60
CA GLU A 23 -11.50 7.35 18.45
C GLU A 23 -10.60 6.39 17.66
N GLU A 24 -10.85 6.22 16.36
CA GLU A 24 -10.06 5.38 15.46
C GLU A 24 -9.70 6.11 14.16
N VAL A 25 -8.49 5.87 13.65
CA VAL A 25 -7.98 6.46 12.41
C VAL A 25 -7.52 5.35 11.47
N LEU A 26 -8.18 5.26 10.33
CA LEU A 26 -7.94 4.27 9.28
C LEU A 26 -7.22 4.95 8.12
N ALA A 27 -6.03 4.45 7.78
CA ALA A 27 -5.34 4.86 6.58
C ALA A 27 -6.04 4.29 5.34
N LYS A 28 -6.29 5.12 4.32
CA LYS A 28 -6.68 4.63 2.99
C LYS A 28 -5.46 3.94 2.39
N HIS A 29 -5.46 2.62 2.37
CA HIS A 29 -4.47 1.85 1.64
C HIS A 29 -4.94 1.66 0.20
N ASP A 30 -4.09 2.03 -0.77
CA ASP A 30 -4.30 1.67 -2.16
C ASP A 30 -4.42 0.14 -2.28
N GLU A 31 -5.23 -0.34 -3.22
CA GLU A 31 -5.51 -1.78 -3.43
C GLU A 31 -4.25 -2.64 -3.68
N ASN A 32 -3.08 -2.00 -3.87
CA ASN A 32 -1.77 -2.63 -3.98
C ASN A 32 -1.04 -2.83 -2.63
N TYR A 33 -1.68 -2.56 -1.48
CA TYR A 33 -1.06 -2.79 -0.17
C TYR A 33 -0.86 -4.29 0.09
N MET A 34 0.39 -4.75 -0.02
CA MET A 34 0.79 -6.11 0.32
C MET A 34 1.32 -6.12 1.77
N PRO A 35 0.64 -6.80 2.71
CA PRO A 35 1.11 -6.90 4.09
C PRO A 35 2.50 -7.56 4.14
N PRO A 36 3.39 -7.14 5.06
CA PRO A 36 4.71 -7.74 5.19
C PRO A 36 4.66 -9.26 5.46
N GLU A 37 3.63 -9.73 6.16
CA GLU A 37 3.40 -11.17 6.38
C GLU A 37 3.10 -11.93 5.08
N VAL A 38 2.32 -11.33 4.19
CA VAL A 38 1.98 -11.89 2.87
C VAL A 38 3.21 -11.88 1.97
N ALA A 39 3.96 -10.78 2.01
CA ALA A 39 5.24 -10.70 1.32
C ALA A 39 6.15 -11.85 1.80
N ASP A 40 6.41 -11.98 3.10
CA ASP A 40 7.30 -13.02 3.64
C ASP A 40 6.86 -14.44 3.27
N ALA A 41 5.54 -14.71 3.23
CA ALA A 41 4.99 -15.96 2.75
C ALA A 41 5.24 -16.20 1.24
N LEU A 42 5.15 -15.15 0.42
CA LEU A 42 5.49 -15.20 -1.02
C LEU A 42 6.99 -15.42 -1.24
N LYS A 43 7.85 -14.88 -0.37
CA LYS A 43 9.32 -15.04 -0.38
C LYS A 43 9.70 -16.49 -0.11
N LYS A 44 9.09 -17.07 0.94
CA LYS A 44 9.31 -18.46 1.35
C LYS A 44 8.79 -19.47 0.34
N SER A 45 7.70 -19.16 -0.37
CA SER A 45 7.12 -20.03 -1.41
C SER A 45 7.79 -19.92 -2.78
N GLY A 46 8.82 -19.07 -2.93
CA GLY A 46 9.57 -18.91 -4.18
C GLY A 46 8.79 -18.18 -5.29
N ARG A 47 7.64 -17.57 -4.96
CA ARG A 47 6.80 -16.82 -5.91
C ARG A 47 6.99 -15.31 -5.86
N TRP A 48 7.95 -14.84 -5.06
CA TRP A 48 8.25 -13.42 -4.93
C TRP A 48 8.91 -12.89 -6.22
N GLN A 49 8.26 -11.96 -6.90
CA GLN A 49 8.86 -11.15 -7.97
C GLN A 49 9.28 -9.82 -7.36
N GLU A 50 10.58 -9.60 -7.18
CA GLU A 50 11.10 -8.34 -6.65
C GLU A 50 11.11 -7.31 -7.79
N GLY A 51 10.24 -6.29 -7.69
CA GLY A 51 10.28 -5.11 -8.57
C GLY A 51 9.35 -5.12 -9.79
N SER A 52 8.06 -5.39 -9.62
CA SER A 52 7.06 -5.06 -10.66
C SER A 52 6.46 -3.65 -10.46
N ASP A 53 7.29 -2.69 -10.07
CA ASP A 53 7.01 -1.27 -10.24
C ASP A 53 8.25 -0.65 -10.90
N GLN A 54 8.13 -0.38 -12.20
CA GLN A 54 9.09 0.32 -13.08
C GLN A 54 10.34 -0.44 -13.59
N LYS A 55 10.16 -1.28 -14.64
CA LYS A 55 10.92 -1.18 -15.92
C LYS A 55 10.49 -2.28 -16.90
N HIS A 56 9.78 -1.88 -17.95
CA HIS A 56 9.82 -2.61 -19.21
C HIS A 56 11.01 -2.10 -20.05
N PRO A 57 12.14 -2.82 -20.16
CA PRO A 57 12.92 -2.80 -21.38
C PRO A 57 12.39 -3.90 -22.28
N SER A 58 11.65 -3.54 -23.34
CA SER A 58 11.43 -4.45 -24.47
C SER A 58 12.77 -4.65 -25.19
N LYS A 59 13.61 -5.54 -24.66
CA LYS A 59 14.80 -6.00 -25.35
C LYS A 59 14.41 -7.24 -26.15
N GLY A 60 13.84 -6.99 -27.33
CA GLY A 60 13.83 -7.98 -28.41
C GLY A 60 15.20 -7.95 -29.07
N ASP A 61 16.17 -8.67 -28.52
CA ASP A 61 17.37 -9.04 -29.25
C ASP A 61 17.04 -10.23 -30.17
N ALA A 62 17.36 -10.04 -31.45
CA ALA A 62 17.87 -11.04 -32.39
C ALA A 62 17.01 -12.27 -32.74
N ALA A 63 16.42 -12.24 -33.94
CA ALA A 63 16.50 -13.37 -34.87
C ALA A 63 16.24 -12.94 -36.32
N LYS A 64 17.32 -12.97 -37.12
CA LYS A 64 17.40 -13.10 -38.59
C LYS A 64 17.32 -11.85 -39.46
#